data_AF-A0A699RGA8-F1
#
_entry.id   AF-A0A699RGA8-F1
#
_cell.length_a   1.000
_cell.length_b   1.000
_cell.length_c   1.000
_cell.angle_alpha   90.00
_cell.angle_beta   90.00
_cell.angle_gamma   90.00
#
_symmetry.space_group_name_H-M   'P 1'
#
loop_
_entity.id
_entity.type
_entity.pdbx_description
1 polymer ?
#
loop_
_entity_poly.entity_id
_entity_poly.type
_entity_poly.pdbx_seq_one_letter_code
_entity_poly.pdbx_strand_id
1 'polypeptide(L)'
;MRMEQYLTNTDYGLWQVIMNGAEPIQTTRDENGVETDVPSKTAQALLSRQRERKAKSILLLAIPDEYQLRFHTIKDAKSLWAAIKSKFGGNVESKKMQKTVLKQ
;
A
#
# COMPACT_ATOMS: atom_id res chain seq x y z
N MET A 1 14.94 4.56 -0.88
CA MET A 1 14.80 3.99 -2.24
C MET A 1 14.23 5.04 -3.20
N ARG A 2 14.55 5.05 -4.50
CA ARG A 2 13.95 6.01 -5.47
C ARG A 2 12.41 5.95 -5.52
N MET A 3 11.83 4.80 -5.19
CA MET A 3 10.38 4.63 -5.06
C MET A 3 9.77 5.47 -3.93
N GLU A 4 10.50 5.69 -2.83
CA GLU A 4 10.08 6.63 -1.77
C GLU A 4 9.96 8.04 -2.33
N GLN A 5 10.99 8.49 -3.04
CA GLN A 5 11.01 9.82 -3.66
C GLN A 5 9.90 10.00 -4.70
N TYR A 6 9.63 8.96 -5.50
CA TYR A 6 8.51 8.97 -6.45
C TYR A 6 7.16 9.13 -5.73
N LEU A 7 6.90 8.29 -4.73
CA LEU A 7 5.65 8.33 -3.96
C LEU A 7 5.45 9.67 -3.24
N THR A 8 6.50 10.22 -2.62
CA THR A 8 6.41 11.51 -1.92
C THR A 8 6.18 12.69 -2.86
N ASN A 9 6.73 12.63 -4.08
CA ASN A 9 6.59 13.72 -5.06
C ASN A 9 5.28 13.64 -5.86
N THR A 10 4.71 12.44 -6.05
CA THR A 10 3.47 12.26 -6.79
C THR A 10 2.22 12.56 -5.96
N ASP A 11 2.15 12.07 -4.72
CA ASP A 11 0.99 12.26 -3.86
C ASP A 11 1.36 12.00 -2.38
N TYR A 12 1.47 13.09 -1.62
CA TYR A 12 1.79 13.01 -0.19
C TYR A 12 0.76 12.24 0.63
N GLY A 13 -0.51 12.28 0.24
CA GLY A 13 -1.59 11.53 0.89
C GLY A 13 -1.45 10.01 0.68
N LEU A 14 -0.94 9.59 -0.48
CA LEU A 14 -0.57 8.20 -0.74
C LEU A 14 0.58 7.75 0.16
N TRP A 15 1.63 8.57 0.31
CA TRP A 15 2.75 8.27 1.18
C TRP A 15 2.33 8.11 2.65
N GLN A 16 1.45 8.99 3.13
CA GLN A 16 0.87 8.92 4.47
C GLN A 16 0.16 7.58 4.72
N VAL A 17 -0.66 7.09 3.79
CA VAL A 17 -1.36 5.80 3.92
C VAL A 17 -0.39 4.61 3.93
N ILE A 18 0.69 4.67 3.14
CA ILE A 18 1.72 3.62 3.12
C ILE A 18 2.46 3.54 4.46
N MET A 19 2.75 4.69 5.09
CA MET A 19 3.51 4.73 6.33
C MET A 19 2.66 4.47 7.57
N ASN A 20 1.48 5.06 7.63
CA ASN A 20 0.62 5.00 8.80
C ASN A 20 -0.30 3.77 8.77
N GLY A 21 -0.66 3.30 7.57
CA GLY A 21 -1.73 2.34 7.35
C GLY A 21 -3.02 3.07 7.00
N ALA A 22 -4.01 2.35 6.46
CA ALA A 22 -5.34 2.92 6.34
C ALA A 22 -6.01 3.06 7.71
N GLU A 23 -6.83 4.09 7.85
CA GLU A 23 -7.65 4.29 9.04
C GLU A 23 -8.53 3.06 9.30
N PRO A 24 -8.60 2.57 10.54
CA PRO A 24 -9.42 1.41 10.87
C PRO A 24 -10.89 1.70 10.58
N ILE A 25 -11.59 0.66 10.13
CA ILE A 25 -13.04 0.70 9.94
C ILE A 25 -13.67 0.84 11.32
N GLN A 26 -14.71 1.67 11.46
CA GLN A 26 -15.55 1.57 12.64
C GLN A 26 -16.35 0.26 12.53
N THR A 27 -15.87 -0.79 13.19
CA THR A 27 -16.65 -2.01 13.42
C THR A 27 -17.62 -1.74 14.55
N THR A 28 -18.92 -1.75 14.25
CA THR A 28 -19.92 -1.89 15.32
C THR A 28 -20.04 -3.36 15.64
N ARG A 29 -19.75 -3.70 16.89
CA ARG A 29 -20.08 -5.00 17.46
C ARG A 29 -21.55 -4.96 17.87
N ASP A 30 -22.38 -5.80 17.27
CA ASP A 30 -23.75 -5.97 17.78
C ASP A 30 -23.72 -6.68 19.15
N GLU A 31 -24.85 -6.67 19.84
CA GLU A 31 -25.04 -7.31 21.14
C GLU A 31 -24.76 -8.83 21.14
N ASN A 32 -24.69 -9.44 19.94
CA ASN A 32 -24.41 -10.86 19.74
C ASN A 32 -22.93 -11.14 19.39
N GLY A 33 -22.08 -10.11 19.32
CA GLY A 33 -20.65 -10.24 19.05
C GLY A 33 -20.28 -10.42 17.59
N VAL A 34 -21.20 -10.16 16.65
CA VAL A 34 -20.92 -10.17 15.22
C VAL A 34 -20.29 -8.82 14.85
N GLU A 35 -19.04 -8.85 14.43
CA GLU A 35 -18.39 -7.70 13.82
C GLU A 35 -18.97 -7.47 12.42
N THR A 36 -19.82 -6.46 12.32
CA THR A 36 -20.34 -6.03 11.02
C THR A 36 -19.53 -4.82 10.56
N ASP A 37 -18.89 -4.93 9.39
CA ASP A 37 -18.23 -3.81 8.72
C ASP A 37 -19.28 -2.76 8.36
N VAL A 38 -19.45 -1.75 9.22
CA VAL A 38 -20.27 -0.60 8.88
C VAL A 38 -19.52 0.19 7.81
N PRO A 39 -20.16 0.54 6.69
CA PRO A 39 -19.58 1.52 5.79
C PRO A 39 -19.37 2.80 6.59
N SER A 40 -18.14 3.13 6.96
CA SER A 40 -17.82 4.42 7.59
C SER A 40 -18.34 5.50 6.65
N LYS A 41 -19.47 6.13 7.00
CA LYS A 41 -20.15 7.16 6.20
C LYS A 41 -19.37 8.48 6.11
N THR A 42 -18.10 8.49 6.49
CA THR A 42 -17.23 9.66 6.50
C THR A 42 -16.45 9.74 5.19
N ALA A 43 -16.54 10.87 4.48
CA ALA A 43 -15.81 11.10 3.23
C ALA A 43 -14.30 10.80 3.34
N GLN A 44 -13.71 11.05 4.51
CA GLN A 44 -12.30 10.75 4.81
C GLN A 44 -11.97 9.25 4.78
N ALA A 45 -12.85 8.37 5.28
CA ALA A 45 -12.61 6.93 5.27
C ALA A 45 -12.67 6.34 3.86
N LEU A 46 -13.60 6.82 3.02
CA LEU A 46 -13.67 6.46 1.60
C LEU A 46 -12.42 6.91 0.85
N LEU A 47 -11.96 8.14 1.09
CA LEU A 47 -10.72 8.66 0.52
C LEU A 47 -9.50 7.84 0.95
N SER A 48 -9.40 7.47 2.23
CA SER A 48 -8.32 6.63 2.74
C SER A 48 -8.31 5.25 2.08
N ARG A 49 -9.47 4.59 1.92
CA ARG A 49 -9.57 3.30 1.20
C ARG A 49 -9.15 3.42 -0.26
N GLN A 50 -9.55 4.50 -0.93
CA GLN A 50 -9.17 4.72 -2.32
C GLN A 50 -7.66 4.94 -2.46
N ARG A 51 -7.07 5.72 -1.55
CA ARG A 51 -5.61 5.92 -1.50
C ARG A 51 -4.88 4.61 -1.18
N GLU A 52 -5.39 3.78 -0.28
CA GLU A 52 -4.78 2.48 0.00
C GLU A 52 -4.78 1.56 -1.22
N ARG A 53 -5.91 1.43 -1.92
CA ARG A 53 -5.98 0.64 -3.16
C ARG A 53 -4.99 1.16 -4.20
N LYS A 54 -4.92 2.47 -4.38
CA LYS A 54 -3.99 3.11 -5.31
C LYS A 54 -2.53 2.90 -4.88
N ALA A 55 -2.22 2.99 -3.59
CA ALA A 55 -0.89 2.71 -3.04
C ALA A 55 -0.47 1.28 -3.34
N LYS A 56 -1.33 0.30 -3.05
CA LYS A 56 -1.05 -1.11 -3.35
C LYS A 56 -0.80 -1.34 -4.84
N SER A 57 -1.62 -0.75 -5.70
CA SER A 57 -1.46 -0.88 -7.15
C SER A 57 -0.10 -0.35 -7.62
N ILE A 58 0.31 0.84 -7.14
CA ILE A 58 1.61 1.43 -7.50
C ILE A 58 2.76 0.57 -6.96
N LEU A 59 2.67 0.10 -5.72
CA LEU A 59 3.69 -0.76 -5.11
C LEU A 59 3.84 -2.08 -5.88
N LEU A 60 2.73 -2.71 -6.30
CA LEU A 60 2.76 -3.94 -7.09
C LEU A 60 3.31 -3.75 -8.51
N LEU A 61 3.00 -2.62 -9.16
CA LEU A 61 3.56 -2.27 -10.48
C LEU A 61 5.08 -2.07 -10.42
N ALA A 62 5.59 -1.64 -9.28
CA ALA A 62 7.01 -1.38 -9.10
C ALA A 62 7.82 -2.65 -8.77
N ILE A 63 7.16 -3.76 -8.48
CA ILE A 63 7.79 -5.05 -8.19
C ILE A 63 8.02 -5.80 -9.51
N PRO A 64 9.22 -6.37 -9.74
CA PRO A 64 9.46 -7.23 -10.90
C PRO A 64 8.52 -8.45 -10.91
N ASP A 65 8.06 -8.85 -12.09
CA ASP A 65 7.08 -9.93 -12.31
C ASP A 65 7.46 -11.24 -11.57
N GLU A 66 8.76 -11.58 -11.53
CA GLU A 66 9.29 -12.76 -10.85
C GLU A 66 8.96 -12.83 -9.35
N TYR A 67 8.71 -11.69 -8.71
CA TYR A 67 8.34 -11.59 -7.30
C TYR A 67 6.87 -11.24 -7.07
N GLN A 68 6.14 -10.81 -8.10
CA GLN A 68 4.82 -10.19 -7.96
C GLN A 68 3.82 -11.09 -7.22
N LEU A 69 3.82 -12.40 -7.50
CA LEU A 69 2.93 -13.38 -6.86
C LEU A 69 3.12 -13.43 -5.33
N ARG A 70 4.36 -13.28 -4.84
CA ARG A 70 4.65 -13.32 -3.40
C ARG A 70 4.09 -12.10 -2.68
N PHE A 71 4.10 -10.94 -3.34
CA PHE A 71 3.64 -9.68 -2.79
C PHE A 71 2.13 -9.46 -2.93
N HIS A 72 1.48 -10.07 -3.93
CA HIS A 72 0.01 -10.04 -4.10
C HIS A 72 -0.77 -10.60 -2.91
N THR A 73 -0.15 -11.50 -2.14
CA THR A 73 -0.76 -12.09 -0.92
C THR A 73 -0.93 -11.08 0.22
N ILE A 74 -0.24 -9.94 0.15
CA ILE A 74 -0.23 -8.95 1.23
C ILE A 74 -1.44 -8.02 1.10
N LYS A 75 -2.26 -7.98 2.15
CA LYS A 75 -3.55 -7.28 2.16
C LYS A 75 -3.42 -5.77 2.28
N ASP A 76 -2.45 -5.26 3.02
CA ASP A 76 -2.36 -3.85 3.38
C ASP A 76 -1.15 -3.17 2.72
N ALA A 77 -1.30 -1.91 2.33
CA ALA A 77 -0.22 -1.16 1.65
C ALA A 77 1.04 -1.03 2.53
N LYS A 78 0.85 -0.85 3.84
CA LYS A 78 1.94 -0.72 4.82
C LYS A 78 2.77 -2.01 4.94
N SER A 79 2.10 -3.15 5.08
CA SER A 79 2.73 -4.47 5.14
C SER A 79 3.46 -4.79 3.83
N LEU A 80 2.84 -4.44 2.70
CA LEU A 80 3.42 -4.62 1.37
C LEU A 80 4.72 -3.80 1.23
N TRP A 81 4.67 -2.54 1.66
CA TRP A 81 5.84 -1.67 1.68
C TRP A 81 6.98 -2.17 2.57
N ALA A 82 6.66 -2.68 3.76
CA ALA A 82 7.65 -3.25 4.66
C ALA A 82 8.34 -4.48 4.04
N ALA A 83 7.56 -5.37 3.41
CA ALA A 83 8.09 -6.54 2.72
C ALA A 83 8.99 -6.14 1.54
N ILE A 84 8.59 -5.12 0.75
CA ILE A 84 9.40 -4.58 -0.34
C ILE A 84 10.72 -4.04 0.20
N LYS A 85 10.68 -3.21 1.26
CA LYS A 85 11.91 -2.69 1.89
C LYS A 85 12.79 -3.79 2.44
N SER A 86 12.23 -4.82 3.06
CA SER A 86 13.00 -5.97 3.54
C SER A 86 13.71 -6.70 2.40
N LYS A 87 13.06 -6.89 1.25
CA LYS A 87 13.62 -7.62 0.12
C LYS A 87 14.59 -6.79 -0.72
N PHE A 88 14.30 -5.50 -0.92
CA PHE A 88 14.98 -4.65 -1.90
C PHE A 88 15.76 -3.47 -1.27
N GLY A 89 15.53 -3.16 0.01
CA GLY A 89 16.08 -1.97 0.67
C GLY A 89 17.60 -1.94 0.83
N GLY A 90 18.28 -3.07 0.66
CA GLY A 90 19.74 -3.20 0.81
C GLY A 90 20.49 -3.73 -0.42
N ASN A 91 19.90 -3.80 -1.62
CA ASN A 91 20.48 -4.58 -2.72
C ASN A 91 20.41 -3.93 -4.13
N VAL A 92 21.22 -4.47 -5.07
CA VAL A 92 21.24 -4.18 -6.52
C VAL A 92 19.85 -4.29 -7.17
N GLU A 93 19.01 -5.18 -6.64
CA GLU A 93 17.64 -5.40 -7.09
C GLU A 93 16.75 -4.14 -7.02
N SER A 94 17.04 -3.20 -6.12
CA SER A 94 16.37 -1.88 -6.10
C SER A 94 16.57 -1.07 -7.38
N LYS A 95 17.69 -1.26 -8.09
CA LYS A 95 17.95 -0.65 -9.41
C LYS A 95 17.09 -1.30 -10.52
N LYS A 96 16.70 -2.57 -10.38
CA LYS A 96 15.80 -3.22 -11.33
C LYS A 96 14.37 -2.71 -11.18
N MET A 97 13.89 -2.53 -9.95
CA MET A 97 12.59 -1.88 -9.67
C MET A 97 12.50 -0.49 -10.32
N GLN A 98 13.61 0.26 -10.34
CA GLN A 98 13.67 1.56 -11.01
C GLN A 98 13.38 1.47 -12.52
N LYS A 99 13.97 0.50 -13.23
CA LYS A 99 13.77 0.36 -14.68
C LYS A 99 12.32 0.02 -15.03
N THR A 100 11.63 -0.73 -14.19
CA THR A 100 10.21 -1.07 -14.41
C THR A 100 9.32 0.16 -14.23
N VAL A 101 9.55 0.96 -13.18
CA VAL A 101 8.76 2.18 -12.92
C VAL A 101 9.04 3.30 -13.92
N LEU A 102 10.30 3.48 -14.35
CA LEU A 102 10.69 4.55 -15.31
C LEU A 102 10.43 4.20 -16.79
N LYS A 103 9.90 3.02 -17.09
CA LYS A 103 9.51 2.63 -18.45
C LYS A 103 8.04 2.91 -18.77
N GLN A 104 7.24 3.37 -17.80
CA GLN A 104 5.90 3.89 -18.06
C GLN A 104 5.94 5.32 -18.59
#